data_AF-X1BCW9-F1
#
_entry.id   AF-X1BCW9-F1
#
_cell.length_a   1.000
_cell.length_b   1.000
_cell.length_c   1.000
_cell.angle_alpha   90.00
_cell.angle_beta   90.00
_cell.angle_gamma   90.00
#
_symmetry.space_group_name_H-M   'P 1'
#
loop_
_entity.id
_entity.type
_entity.pdbx_description
1 polymer ?
#
loop_
_entity_poly.entity_id
_entity_poly.type
_entity_poly.pdbx_seq_one_letter_code
_entity_poly.pdbx_strand_id
1 'polypeptide(L)' 'MDIDEMKKNADFLINNMKGMEIPGSTTINIRYRNMVNFAKVYGITDPKYIGSEEE' A
#
# COMPACT_ATOMS: atom_id res chain seq x y z
N MET A 1 0.12 11.44 -4.21
CA MET A 1 -1.21 10.89 -4.51
C MET A 1 -2.10 11.33 -3.38
N ASP A 2 -3.31 11.78 -3.70
CA ASP A 2 -4.29 12.15 -2.68
C ASP A 2 -4.72 10.89 -1.90
N ILE A 3 -5.12 11.06 -0.64
CA ILE A 3 -5.56 9.96 0.23
C ILE A 3 -6.80 9.28 -0.35
N ASP A 4 -7.75 10.08 -0.87
CA ASP A 4 -8.98 9.56 -1.47
C ASP A 4 -8.71 8.74 -2.74
N GLU A 5 -7.77 9.21 -3.56
CA GLU A 5 -7.33 8.50 -4.76
C GLU A 5 -6.58 7.21 -4.42
N MET A 6 -5.70 7.24 -3.39
CA MET A 6 -5.02 6.05 -2.89
C MET A 6 -6.01 4.99 -2.41
N LYS A 7 -7.03 5.40 -1.65
CA LYS A 7 -8.05 4.51 -1.12
C LYS A 7 -8.85 3.86 -2.25
N LYS A 8 -9.31 4.66 -3.22
CA LYS A 8 -10.03 4.17 -4.39
C LYS A 8 -9.20 3.15 -5.19
N ASN A 9 -7.92 3.43 -5.42
CA ASN A 9 -7.05 2.54 -6.17
C ASN A 9 -6.78 1.24 -5.40
N ALA A 10 -6.54 1.31 -4.10
CA ALA A 10 -6.30 0.11 -3.30
C ALA A 10 -7.56 -0.75 -3.14
N ASP A 11 -8.74 -0.15 -2.97
CA ASP A 11 -10.01 -0.87 -2.95
C ASP A 11 -10.27 -1.58 -4.29
N PHE A 12 -9.90 -0.96 -5.42
CA PHE A 12 -9.96 -1.62 -6.72
C PHE A 12 -9.06 -2.86 -6.77
N LEU A 13 -7.81 -2.77 -6.31
CA LEU A 13 -6.87 -3.88 -6.32
C LEU A 13 -7.33 -5.02 -5.40
N ILE A 14 -7.79 -4.70 -4.19
CA ILE A 14 -8.26 -5.70 -3.22
C ILE A 14 -9.48 -6.46 -3.75
N ASN A 15 -10.43 -5.76 -4.36
CA ASN A 15 -11.68 -6.37 -4.82
C ASN A 15 -11.54 -7.12 -6.14
N ASN A 16 -10.74 -6.61 -7.07
CA ASN A 16 -10.70 -7.14 -8.44
C ASN A 16 -9.48 -8.03 -8.71
N MET A 17 -8.35 -7.81 -8.04
CA MET A 17 -7.09 -8.47 -8.38
C MET A 17 -6.62 -9.49 -7.34
N LYS A 18 -7.32 -9.62 -6.20
CA LYS A 18 -6.97 -10.60 -5.18
C LYS A 18 -7.16 -12.02 -5.71
N GLY A 19 -6.05 -12.75 -5.85
CA GLY A 19 -6.04 -14.15 -6.31
C GLY A 19 -6.07 -14.34 -7.82
N MET A 20 -5.98 -13.27 -8.61
CA MET A 20 -5.79 -13.39 -10.06
C MET A 20 -4.34 -13.68 -10.41
N GLU A 21 -4.10 -14.64 -11.29
CA GLU A 21 -2.78 -14.87 -11.88
C GLU A 21 -2.54 -13.82 -12.97
N ILE A 22 -1.61 -12.92 -12.72
CA ILE A 22 -1.19 -11.90 -13.68
C ILE A 22 0.01 -12.46 -14.44
N PRO A 23 -0.06 -12.64 -15.77
CA PRO A 23 1.07 -13.13 -16.53
C PRO A 23 2.17 -12.07 -16.55
N GLY A 24 3.30 -12.38 -15.88
CA GLY A 24 4.46 -11.52 -15.81
C GLY A 24 4.96 -11.32 -14.37
N SER A 25 6.10 -10.65 -14.24
CA SER A 25 6.61 -10.19 -12.95
C SER A 25 6.89 -8.70 -13.05
N THR A 26 6.60 -7.98 -11.98
CA THR A 26 6.96 -6.57 -11.86
C THR A 26 7.57 -6.32 -10.49
N THR A 27 8.55 -5.42 -10.44
CA THR A 27 9.18 -5.00 -9.19
C THR A 27 8.59 -3.65 -8.80
N ILE A 28 7.93 -3.61 -7.65
CA ILE A 28 7.36 -2.37 -7.11
C ILE A 28 8.36 -1.75 -6.15
N ASN A 29 8.92 -0.60 -6.53
CA ASN A 29 9.75 0.23 -5.66
C ASN A 29 8.90 1.37 -5.08
N ILE A 30 8.59 1.32 -3.79
CA ILE A 30 7.83 2.35 -3.09
C ILE A 30 8.74 3.04 -2.06
N ARG A 31 8.68 4.37 -2.01
CA ARG A 31 9.33 5.16 -0.96
C ARG A 31 8.70 4.85 0.39
N TYR A 32 9.52 4.71 1.43
CA TYR A 32 9.08 4.38 2.80
C TYR A 32 7.94 5.29 3.29
N ARG A 33 8.07 6.62 3.14
CA ARG A 33 7.02 7.59 3.53
C ARG A 33 5.65 7.27 2.92
N ASN A 34 5.61 6.80 1.68
CA ASN A 34 4.35 6.46 1.02
C ASN A 34 3.77 5.14 1.57
N MET A 35 4.64 4.20 1.95
CA MET A 35 4.24 2.95 2.63
C MET A 35 3.63 3.23 4.01
N VAL A 36 4.26 4.10 4.81
CA VAL A 36 3.74 4.53 6.12
C VAL A 36 2.39 5.23 5.98
N ASN A 37 2.27 6.16 5.04
CA ASN A 37 0.99 6.83 4.77
C ASN A 37 -0.10 5.85 4.36
N PHE A 38 0.23 4.85 3.53
CA PHE A 38 -0.71 3.80 3.15
C PHE A 38 -1.13 2.93 4.33
N ALA A 39 -0.18 2.55 5.19
CA ALA A 39 -0.46 1.79 6.41
C ALA A 39 -1.43 2.55 7.35
N LYS A 40 -1.23 3.86 7.52
CA LYS A 40 -2.13 4.72 8.30
C LYS A 40 -3.56 4.75 7.74
N VAL A 41 -3.72 4.82 6.42
CA VAL A 41 -5.05 4.83 5.77
C VAL A 41 -5.85 3.56 6.08
N TYR A 42 -5.18 2.41 6.17
CA TYR A 42 -5.81 1.12 6.44
C TYR A 42 -5.72 0.68 7.91
N GLY A 43 -5.23 1.54 8.81
CA GLY A 43 -5.08 1.22 10.23
C GLY A 43 -4.15 0.04 10.50
N ILE A 44 -3.25 -0.26 9.56
CA ILE A 44 -2.19 -1.25 9.77
C ILE A 44 -1.28 -0.67 10.85
N THR A 45 -0.93 -1.47 11.86
CA THR A 45 -0.05 -1.10 12.99
C THR A 45 1.28 -1.87 13.03
N ASP A 46 1.52 -2.73 12.03
CA ASP A 46 2.69 -3.59 11.98
C ASP A 46 4.00 -2.75 11.88
N PRO A 47 4.96 -2.94 12.81
CA PRO A 47 6.24 -2.22 12.82
C PRO A 47 7.05 -2.33 11.54
N LYS A 48 6.81 -3.34 10.71
CA LYS A 48 7.44 -3.49 9.40
C LYS A 48 7.04 -2.39 8.42
N TYR A 49 5.82 -1.88 8.53
CA TYR A 49 5.24 -0.90 7.59
C TYR A 49 5.17 0.53 8.17
N ILE A 50 5.42 0.67 9.47
CA ILE A 50 5.30 1.92 10.25
C ILE A 50 6.48 2.05 11.21
N GLY A 51 7.59 1.34 10.94
CA GLY A 51 8.80 1.36 11.76
C GLY A 51 9.13 2.75 12.28
N SER A 52 9.64 2.80 13.52
CA SER A 52 9.78 3.98 14.37
C SER A 52 9.79 5.28 13.57
N GLU A 53 8.75 6.11 13.72
CA GLU A 53 8.71 7.48 13.18
C GLU A 53 9.74 8.38 13.89
N GLU A 54 11.00 7.95 13.99
CA GLU A 54 12.12 8.65 14.58
C GLU A 54 13.31 8.58 13.61
N GLU A 55 13.28 9.49 12.62
CA GLU A 55 14.32 10.49 12.31
C GLU A 55 13.82 11.49 11.25
#